data_AF-A0A0R3SK96-F1
#
_entry.id   AF-A0A0R3SK96-F1
#
_cell.length_a   1.000
_cell.length_b   1.000
_cell.length_c   1.000
_cell.angle_alpha   90.00
_cell.angle_beta   90.00
_cell.angle_gamma   90.00
#
_symmetry.space_group_name_H-M   'P 1'
#
loop_
_entity.id
_entity.type
_entity.pdbx_description
1 polymer ?
#
loop_
_entity_poly.entity_id
_entity_poly.type
_entity_poly.pdbx_seq_one_letter_code
_entity_poly.pdbx_strand_id
1 'polypeptide(L)'
;MNNYTGYSFHYQLSTVAVFDREVGSKYRVGITCADKGEPSQNTTGYVLVRIQDVNDHAPEFSNRQFTFRLPENQPVGETLFKLTADDLDEDSWLCIITLDGTFTINNETGEVSLTKPLDYEKHTTHNFTVLAIDGGEQPLTGTVAVSVFVDDVNDNAPIVTSGQLLTVLENHSAGAIFNYKPIHLPKRLMML
;
A
#
# COMPACT_ATOMS: atom_id res chain seq x y z
N MET A 1 26.03 60.43 29.76
CA MET A 1 25.72 59.06 30.25
C MET A 1 24.27 59.08 30.69
N ASN A 2 23.34 58.72 29.80
CA ASN A 2 21.92 58.66 30.15
C ASN A 2 21.58 57.22 30.54
N ASN A 3 21.36 57.03 31.84
CA ASN A 3 20.83 55.81 32.43
C ASN A 3 19.42 55.58 31.87
N TYR A 4 19.31 54.74 30.85
CA TYR A 4 18.03 54.11 30.53
C TYR A 4 17.75 53.10 31.63
N THR A 5 16.85 53.48 32.53
CA THR A 5 16.25 52.59 33.52
C THR A 5 15.75 51.34 32.81
N GLY A 6 16.30 50.19 33.22
CA GLY A 6 16.08 48.88 32.62
C GLY A 6 14.66 48.37 32.84
N TYR A 7 13.70 48.94 32.14
CA TYR A 7 12.41 48.29 31.92
C TYR A 7 12.60 47.23 30.85
N SER A 8 12.79 45.99 31.31
CA SER A 8 12.62 44.82 30.46
C SER A 8 11.13 44.65 30.19
N PHE A 9 10.62 45.30 29.14
CA PHE A 9 9.29 44.99 28.64
C PHE A 9 9.37 43.65 27.90
N HIS A 10 8.80 42.61 28.49
CA HIS A 10 8.66 41.32 27.83
C HIS A 10 7.37 41.33 27.01
N TYR A 11 7.53 41.33 25.69
CA TYR A 11 6.43 41.08 24.77
C TYR A 11 6.33 39.56 24.54
N GLN A 12 5.12 39.05 24.59
CA GLN A 12 4.84 37.63 24.36
C GLN A 12 4.01 37.50 23.09
N LEU A 13 4.32 36.47 22.30
CA LEU A 13 3.47 36.02 21.20
C LEU A 13 2.61 34.89 21.73
N SER A 14 1.30 35.00 21.58
CA SER A 14 0.34 33.93 21.86
C SER A 14 -0.36 33.53 20.57
N THR A 15 -0.70 32.25 20.46
CA THR A 15 -1.49 31.74 19.34
C THR A 15 -2.96 32.10 19.55
N VAL A 16 -3.68 32.34 18.45
CA VAL A 16 -5.14 32.60 18.46
C VAL A 16 -5.93 31.46 17.81
N ALA A 17 -5.22 30.47 17.26
CA ALA A 17 -5.76 29.29 16.60
C ALA A 17 -4.79 28.12 16.78
N VAL A 18 -5.29 26.92 16.51
CA VAL A 18 -4.47 25.71 16.40
C VAL A 18 -3.67 25.79 15.10
N PHE A 19 -2.41 25.40 15.15
CA PHE A 19 -1.59 25.23 13.95
C PHE A 19 -1.71 23.80 13.47
N ASP A 20 -1.79 23.68 12.15
CA ASP A 20 -1.72 22.44 11.39
C ASP A 20 -0.61 22.73 10.36
N ARG A 21 0.41 21.88 10.37
CA ARG A 21 1.63 22.14 9.59
C ARG A 21 1.40 21.78 8.12
N GLU A 22 0.53 20.81 7.87
CA GLU A 22 0.11 20.31 6.57
C GLU A 22 -0.67 21.40 5.82
N VAL A 23 -1.35 22.29 6.56
CA VAL A 23 -1.95 23.51 6.03
C VAL A 23 -0.92 24.64 5.85
N GLY A 24 0.01 24.82 6.80
CA GLY A 24 1.01 25.88 6.71
C GLY A 24 2.15 25.76 7.71
N SER A 25 3.37 25.59 7.20
CA SER A 25 4.57 25.33 8.00
C SER A 25 5.40 26.57 8.38
N LYS A 26 5.12 27.75 7.80
CA LYS A 26 5.92 28.97 8.00
C LYS A 26 5.06 30.23 8.02
N TYR A 27 5.31 31.08 9.02
CA TYR A 27 4.63 32.36 9.18
C TYR A 27 5.64 33.50 9.36
N ARG A 28 5.30 34.68 8.84
CA ARG A 28 6.09 35.90 9.01
C ARG A 28 5.28 36.93 9.77
N VAL A 29 5.65 37.17 11.03
CA VAL A 29 4.93 38.08 11.93
C VAL A 29 5.63 39.44 11.92
N GLY A 30 4.92 40.49 11.51
CA GLY A 30 5.41 41.87 11.55
C GLY A 30 5.18 42.50 12.93
N ILE A 31 6.24 42.97 13.57
CA ILE A 31 6.18 43.66 14.86
C ILE A 31 6.52 45.13 14.62
N THR A 32 5.54 46.01 14.79
CA THR A 32 5.74 47.46 14.63
C THR A 32 5.89 48.12 15.99
N CYS A 33 6.99 48.82 16.20
CA CYS A 33 7.25 49.64 17.38
C CYS A 33 7.15 51.11 16.99
N ALA A 34 6.39 51.91 17.75
CA ALA A 34 6.28 53.35 17.58
C ALA A 34 6.65 54.09 18.87
N ASP A 35 7.35 55.22 18.75
CA ASP A 35 7.62 56.10 19.88
C ASP A 35 6.44 57.07 20.15
N LYS A 36 6.49 57.75 21.30
CA LYS A 36 5.50 58.77 21.69
C LYS A 36 5.93 60.19 21.30
N GLY A 37 6.85 60.33 20.34
CA GLY A 37 7.33 61.63 19.89
C GLY A 37 6.28 62.39 19.08
N GLU A 38 6.52 63.68 18.85
CA GLU A 38 5.73 64.52 17.97
C GLU A 38 6.68 65.25 16.99
N PRO A 39 6.79 64.80 15.72
CA PRO A 39 6.08 63.66 15.12
C PRO A 39 6.57 62.30 15.63
N SER A 40 5.67 61.33 15.69
CA SER A 40 5.99 59.95 16.11
C SER A 40 6.77 59.22 15.01
N GLN A 41 7.77 58.43 15.42
CA GLN A 41 8.52 57.55 14.53
C GLN A 41 8.21 56.09 14.83
N ASN A 42 8.21 55.25 13.79
CA ASN A 42 8.01 53.82 13.93
C ASN A 42 9.01 52.99 13.12
N THR A 43 9.15 51.72 13.51
CA THR A 43 9.95 50.72 12.80
C THR A 43 9.22 49.38 12.83
N THR A 44 9.37 48.57 11.78
CA THR A 44 8.78 47.24 11.71
C THR A 44 9.88 46.19 11.59
N GLY A 45 9.95 45.30 12.57
CA GLY A 45 10.74 44.07 12.52
C GLY A 45 9.89 42.88 12.09
N TYR A 46 10.54 41.77 11.72
CA TYR A 46 9.85 40.53 11.38
C TYR A 46 10.38 39.36 12.20
N VAL A 47 9.47 38.53 12.70
CA VAL A 47 9.78 37.24 13.31
C VAL A 47 9.30 36.15 12.37
N LEU A 48 10.21 35.23 12.03
CA LEU A 48 9.88 34.04 11.26
C LEU A 48 9.55 32.92 12.24
N VAL A 49 8.36 32.35 12.09
CA VAL A 49 7.88 31.23 12.89
C VAL A 49 7.84 30.00 11.97
N ARG A 50 8.55 28.94 12.34
CA ARG A 50 8.44 27.61 11.71
C ARG A 50 7.60 26.74 12.62
N ILE A 51 6.58 26.09 12.07
CA ILE A 51 5.81 25.05 12.75
C ILE A 51 6.59 23.74 12.62
N GLN A 52 6.79 23.06 13.73
CA GLN A 52 7.39 21.72 13.75
C GLN A 52 6.32 20.68 13.47
N ASP A 53 6.74 19.58 12.88
CA ASP A 53 5.87 18.45 12.59
C ASP A 53 5.41 17.72 13.84
N VAL A 54 4.23 17.14 13.76
CA VAL A 54 3.72 16.13 14.68
C VAL A 54 3.13 15.05 13.80
N ASN A 55 3.54 13.79 14.00
CA ASN A 55 3.04 12.66 13.24
C ASN A 55 1.56 12.40 13.57
N ASP A 56 0.66 13.04 12.82
CA ASP A 56 -0.79 12.99 13.00
C ASP A 56 -1.55 12.54 11.76
N HIS A 57 -0.84 12.26 10.67
CA HIS A 57 -1.36 11.61 9.48
C HIS A 57 -0.82 10.18 9.41
N ALA A 58 -1.73 9.21 9.25
CA ALA A 58 -1.33 7.84 9.03
C ALA A 58 -1.07 7.59 7.54
N PRO A 59 -0.22 6.60 7.19
CA PRO A 59 -0.04 6.18 5.81
C PRO A 59 -1.37 5.78 5.15
N GLU A 60 -1.68 6.36 4.00
CA GLU A 60 -2.89 6.06 3.24
C GLU A 60 -2.56 5.42 1.89
N PHE A 61 -3.18 4.26 1.62
CA PHE A 61 -3.09 3.63 0.30
C PHE A 61 -3.99 4.35 -0.70
N SER A 62 -3.53 4.42 -1.96
CA SER A 62 -4.27 5.03 -3.08
C SER A 62 -5.65 4.41 -3.32
N ASN A 63 -5.84 3.14 -2.91
CA ASN A 63 -7.11 2.42 -3.01
C ASN A 63 -7.47 1.78 -1.67
N ARG A 64 -8.78 1.66 -1.41
CA ARG A 64 -9.32 0.95 -0.23
C ARG A 64 -9.07 -0.56 -0.24
N GLN A 65 -8.90 -1.13 -1.43
CA GLN A 65 -8.57 -2.53 -1.65
C GLN A 65 -7.91 -2.68 -3.03
N PHE A 66 -7.05 -3.68 -3.17
CA PHE A 66 -6.44 -4.05 -4.44
C PHE A 66 -6.89 -5.44 -4.89
N THR A 67 -7.11 -5.58 -6.19
CA THR A 67 -7.47 -6.87 -6.79
C THR A 67 -6.61 -7.12 -8.02
N PHE A 68 -5.93 -8.26 -8.04
CA PHE A 68 -5.05 -8.68 -9.11
C PHE A 68 -5.47 -10.05 -9.66
N ARG A 69 -5.15 -10.27 -10.93
CA ARG A 69 -5.26 -11.57 -11.61
C ARG A 69 -3.90 -11.92 -12.16
N LEU A 70 -3.37 -13.06 -11.74
CA LEU A 70 -2.04 -13.52 -12.11
C LEU A 70 -2.12 -14.94 -12.63
N PRO A 71 -1.53 -15.25 -13.80
CA PRO A 71 -1.43 -16.64 -14.23
C PRO A 71 -0.54 -17.43 -13.27
N GLU A 72 -0.76 -18.73 -13.11
CA GLU A 72 0.01 -19.53 -12.14
C GLU A 72 1.50 -19.67 -12.51
N ASN A 73 1.85 -19.50 -13.78
CA ASN A 73 3.21 -19.61 -14.29
C ASN A 73 4.08 -18.36 -14.05
N GLN A 74 3.69 -17.47 -13.13
CA GLN A 74 4.49 -16.31 -12.77
C GLN A 74 5.82 -16.73 -12.11
N PRO A 75 6.94 -16.12 -12.50
CA PRO A 75 8.24 -16.45 -11.95
C PRO A 75 8.38 -16.00 -10.49
N VAL A 76 9.04 -16.84 -9.69
CA VAL A 76 9.36 -16.54 -8.29
C VAL A 76 10.47 -15.48 -8.24
N GLY A 77 10.29 -14.48 -7.38
CA GLY A 77 11.27 -13.40 -7.17
C GLY A 77 11.16 -12.21 -8.13
N GLU A 78 10.36 -12.29 -9.19
CA GLU A 78 10.11 -11.12 -10.06
C GLU A 78 9.01 -10.22 -9.50
N THR A 79 9.11 -8.94 -9.82
CA THR A 79 8.12 -7.92 -9.45
C THR A 79 6.83 -8.13 -10.25
N LEU A 80 5.73 -8.38 -9.55
CA LEU A 80 4.40 -8.58 -10.12
C LEU A 80 3.62 -7.28 -10.23
N PHE A 81 3.60 -6.52 -9.14
CA PHE A 81 2.88 -5.25 -9.02
C PHE A 81 3.50 -4.43 -7.88
N LYS A 82 3.10 -3.17 -7.77
CA LYS A 82 3.59 -2.25 -6.74
C LYS A 82 2.42 -1.68 -5.96
N LEU A 83 2.58 -1.62 -4.64
CA LEU A 83 1.66 -0.96 -3.73
C LEU A 83 2.34 0.28 -3.16
N THR A 84 1.61 1.39 -3.14
CA THR A 84 2.09 2.64 -2.55
C THR A 84 1.10 3.12 -1.50
N ALA A 85 1.66 3.56 -0.38
CA ALA A 85 0.97 4.39 0.58
C ALA A 85 1.64 5.77 0.56
N ASP A 86 0.85 6.80 0.79
CA ASP A 86 1.29 8.18 0.90
C ASP A 86 0.98 8.67 2.31
N ASP A 87 1.83 9.53 2.84
CA ASP A 87 1.73 10.06 4.19
C ASP A 87 2.07 11.55 4.10
N LEU A 88 1.29 12.39 4.80
CA LEU A 88 1.38 13.84 4.67
C LEU A 88 2.41 14.46 5.61
N ASP A 89 2.97 13.67 6.53
CA ASP A 89 3.96 14.12 7.50
C ASP A 89 5.35 14.33 6.84
N GLU A 90 6.30 15.03 7.48
CA GLU A 90 7.66 15.27 6.91
C GLU A 90 8.59 14.10 7.20
N ASP A 91 8.28 13.33 8.25
CA ASP A 91 9.05 12.17 8.73
C ASP A 91 8.53 10.83 8.17
N SER A 92 7.87 10.86 7.01
CA SER A 92 7.27 9.69 6.36
C SER A 92 8.33 8.73 5.80
N TRP A 93 8.84 7.82 6.63
CA TRP A 93 9.39 6.54 6.16
C TRP A 93 8.29 5.50 6.19
N LEU A 94 8.11 4.73 5.12
CA LEU A 94 7.06 3.72 5.05
C LEU A 94 7.67 2.33 5.11
N CYS A 95 7.29 1.55 6.13
CA CYS A 95 7.58 0.12 6.19
C CYS A 95 6.36 -0.66 5.71
N ILE A 96 6.51 -1.45 4.64
CA ILE A 96 5.42 -2.28 4.12
C ILE A 96 5.65 -3.77 4.42
N ILE A 97 4.67 -4.43 5.05
CA ILE A 97 4.77 -5.84 5.49
C ILE A 97 3.60 -6.67 4.93
N THR A 98 3.88 -7.93 4.55
CA THR A 98 2.89 -8.94 4.12
C THR A 98 2.85 -10.16 5.04
N LEU A 99 1.70 -10.85 5.11
CA LEU A 99 1.39 -11.86 6.13
C LEU A 99 1.07 -13.28 5.61
N ASP A 100 1.07 -13.54 4.28
CA ASP A 100 0.62 -14.84 3.73
C ASP A 100 1.75 -15.84 3.39
N GLY A 101 3.01 -15.37 3.37
CA GLY A 101 4.20 -16.19 3.10
C GLY A 101 4.36 -16.72 1.67
N THR A 102 3.44 -16.41 0.75
CA THR A 102 3.50 -16.67 -0.71
C THR A 102 3.94 -15.42 -1.45
N PHE A 103 3.55 -14.26 -0.95
CA PHE A 103 4.00 -12.95 -1.43
C PHE A 103 5.02 -12.35 -0.46
N THR A 104 5.91 -11.53 -1.00
CA THR A 104 6.78 -10.61 -0.26
C THR A 104 6.66 -9.23 -0.86
N ILE A 105 6.93 -8.20 -0.08
CA ILE A 105 6.95 -6.81 -0.53
C ILE A 105 8.29 -6.18 -0.17
N ASN A 106 8.88 -5.44 -1.09
CA ASN A 106 10.02 -4.58 -0.81
C ASN A 106 9.53 -3.39 0.03
N ASN A 107 10.11 -3.21 1.21
CA ASN A 107 9.70 -2.18 2.17
C ASN A 107 9.98 -0.75 1.69
N GLU A 108 10.99 -0.53 0.84
CA GLU A 108 11.34 0.79 0.32
C GLU A 108 10.57 1.14 -0.96
N THR A 109 10.43 0.16 -1.86
CA THR A 109 9.85 0.42 -3.19
C THR A 109 8.37 0.07 -3.30
N GLY A 110 7.84 -0.74 -2.38
CA GLY A 110 6.48 -1.28 -2.41
C GLY A 110 6.25 -2.34 -3.49
N GLU A 111 7.31 -2.83 -4.12
CA GLU A 111 7.23 -3.88 -5.14
C GLU A 111 6.92 -5.24 -4.51
N VAL A 112 5.86 -5.89 -5.00
CA VAL A 112 5.40 -7.19 -4.56
C VAL A 112 5.91 -8.27 -5.50
N SER A 113 6.47 -9.34 -4.93
CA SER A 113 6.97 -10.50 -5.66
C SER A 113 6.55 -11.81 -4.99
N LEU A 114 6.69 -12.92 -5.71
CA LEU A 114 6.42 -14.26 -5.18
C LEU A 114 7.62 -14.79 -4.42
N THR A 115 7.38 -15.41 -3.27
CA THR A 115 8.35 -16.26 -2.54
C THR A 115 8.18 -17.74 -2.88
N LYS A 116 7.01 -18.12 -3.41
CA LYS A 116 6.63 -19.48 -3.80
C LYS A 116 5.86 -19.45 -5.11
N PRO A 117 5.94 -20.50 -5.94
CA PRO A 117 5.15 -20.57 -7.17
C PRO A 117 3.65 -20.61 -6.84
N LEU A 118 2.86 -20.02 -7.73
CA LEU A 118 1.40 -20.17 -7.71
C LEU A 118 1.03 -21.54 -8.30
N ASP A 119 -0.13 -22.04 -7.90
CA ASP A 119 -0.64 -23.34 -8.34
C ASP A 119 -2.17 -23.28 -8.28
N TYR A 120 -2.79 -23.21 -9.46
CA TYR A 120 -4.23 -23.05 -9.61
C TYR A 120 -4.98 -24.28 -9.08
N GLU A 121 -4.44 -25.49 -9.23
CA GLU A 121 -5.00 -26.72 -8.69
C GLU A 121 -5.03 -26.76 -7.16
N LYS A 122 -4.06 -26.12 -6.49
CA LYS A 122 -4.01 -26.03 -5.02
C LYS A 122 -4.80 -24.86 -4.47
N HIS A 123 -4.53 -23.65 -4.96
CA HIS A 123 -5.06 -22.40 -4.42
C HIS A 123 -5.39 -21.41 -5.54
N THR A 124 -6.69 -21.19 -5.77
CA THR A 124 -7.17 -20.26 -6.80
C THR A 124 -7.23 -18.81 -6.34
N THR A 125 -7.04 -18.54 -5.05
CA THR A 125 -7.16 -17.20 -4.47
C THR A 125 -6.25 -17.03 -3.28
N HIS A 126 -5.57 -15.89 -3.23
CA HIS A 126 -4.77 -15.43 -2.10
C HIS A 126 -5.33 -14.11 -1.59
N ASN A 127 -5.69 -14.05 -0.31
CA ASN A 127 -6.17 -12.84 0.35
C ASN A 127 -5.23 -12.51 1.49
N PHE A 128 -4.69 -11.30 1.50
CA PHE A 128 -3.79 -10.84 2.54
C PHE A 128 -3.97 -9.35 2.79
N THR A 129 -3.56 -8.93 4.00
CA THR A 129 -3.55 -7.52 4.38
C THR A 129 -2.12 -7.02 4.31
N VAL A 130 -1.96 -5.85 3.72
CA VAL A 130 -0.70 -5.12 3.69
C VAL A 130 -0.77 -4.00 4.72
N LEU A 131 0.28 -3.90 5.52
CA LEU A 131 0.44 -2.88 6.57
C LEU A 131 1.52 -1.90 6.12
N ALA A 132 1.21 -0.60 6.11
CA ALA A 132 2.16 0.49 6.00
C ALA A 132 2.32 1.15 7.38
N ILE A 133 3.55 1.44 7.78
CA ILE A 133 3.90 2.06 9.08
C ILE A 133 4.79 3.26 8.79
N ASP A 134 4.47 4.42 9.35
CA ASP A 134 5.27 5.64 9.19
C ASP A 134 6.54 5.65 10.07
N GLY A 135 7.26 6.77 10.05
CA GLY A 135 8.50 7.01 10.81
C GLY A 135 8.38 7.91 12.01
N GLY A 136 7.16 8.27 12.41
CA GLY A 136 6.93 9.15 13.54
C GLY A 136 7.49 8.58 14.84
N GLU A 137 7.82 9.47 15.79
CA GLU A 137 8.22 9.07 17.15
C GLU A 137 7.14 8.19 17.82
N GLN A 138 5.88 8.44 17.48
CA GLN A 138 4.74 7.55 17.72
C GLN A 138 4.21 7.08 16.36
N PRO A 139 4.59 5.89 15.89
CA PRO A 139 4.24 5.45 14.56
C PRO A 139 2.74 5.25 14.39
N LEU A 140 2.17 5.76 13.31
CA LEU A 140 0.83 5.43 12.85
C LEU A 140 0.89 4.39 11.73
N THR A 141 -0.26 3.79 11.45
CA THR A 141 -0.35 2.65 10.54
C THR A 141 -1.54 2.73 9.61
N GLY A 142 -1.31 2.45 8.34
CA GLY A 142 -2.32 2.22 7.33
C GLY A 142 -2.43 0.74 6.98
N THR A 143 -3.63 0.26 6.66
CA THR A 143 -3.81 -1.11 6.16
C THR A 143 -4.66 -1.16 4.90
N VAL A 144 -4.36 -2.11 4.01
CA VAL A 144 -5.16 -2.36 2.81
C VAL A 144 -5.31 -3.87 2.57
N ALA A 145 -6.52 -4.26 2.14
CA ALA A 145 -6.78 -5.63 1.73
C ALA A 145 -6.36 -5.85 0.27
N VAL A 146 -5.70 -6.97 0.00
CA VAL A 146 -5.25 -7.39 -1.33
C VAL A 146 -5.83 -8.77 -1.63
N SER A 147 -6.48 -8.88 -2.78
CA SER A 147 -7.00 -10.14 -3.32
C SER A 147 -6.31 -10.47 -4.64
N VAL A 148 -5.65 -11.63 -4.71
CA VAL A 148 -5.02 -12.13 -5.92
C VAL A 148 -5.77 -13.38 -6.37
N PHE A 149 -6.31 -13.35 -7.58
CA PHE A 149 -6.91 -14.49 -8.24
C PHE A 149 -5.88 -15.14 -9.16
N VAL A 150 -5.73 -16.46 -9.05
CA VAL A 150 -4.84 -17.22 -9.91
C VAL A 150 -5.61 -17.61 -11.17
N ASP A 151 -5.07 -17.26 -12.33
CA ASP A 151 -5.56 -17.69 -13.63
C ASP A 151 -4.87 -19.01 -14.02
N ASP A 152 -5.69 -19.98 -14.40
CA ASP A 152 -5.33 -21.33 -14.81
C ASP A 152 -4.52 -21.33 -16.12
N VAL A 153 -3.39 -22.03 -16.11
CA VAL A 153 -2.52 -22.27 -17.25
C VAL A 153 -2.49 -23.78 -17.50
N ASN A 154 -2.58 -24.18 -18.77
CA ASN A 154 -2.53 -25.60 -19.12
C ASN A 154 -1.11 -26.18 -18.98
N ASP A 155 -0.70 -26.48 -17.75
CA ASP A 155 0.60 -27.05 -17.37
C ASP A 155 0.52 -28.55 -17.00
N ASN A 156 -0.69 -29.07 -16.81
CA ASN A 156 -0.96 -30.46 -16.45
C ASN A 156 -1.38 -31.29 -17.67
N ALA A 157 -0.65 -32.38 -17.95
CA ALA A 157 -0.98 -33.29 -19.04
C ALA A 157 -2.26 -34.10 -18.72
N PRO A 158 -3.10 -34.42 -19.74
CA PRO A 158 -4.25 -35.29 -19.54
C PRO A 158 -3.81 -36.68 -19.06
N ILE A 159 -4.44 -37.18 -18.00
CA ILE A 159 -4.18 -38.52 -17.48
C ILE A 159 -5.31 -39.44 -17.91
N VAL A 160 -4.96 -40.51 -18.63
CA VAL A 160 -5.85 -41.64 -18.87
C VAL A 160 -5.62 -42.66 -17.75
N THR A 161 -6.61 -42.88 -16.91
CA THR A 161 -6.54 -43.92 -15.88
C THR A 161 -6.62 -45.29 -16.56
N SER A 162 -5.49 -45.97 -16.73
CA SER A 162 -5.49 -47.35 -17.21
C SER A 162 -6.17 -48.24 -16.17
N GLY A 163 -7.08 -49.13 -16.59
CA GLY A 163 -7.80 -50.04 -15.70
C GLY A 163 -9.30 -49.78 -15.57
N GLN A 164 -9.87 -48.86 -16.35
CA GLN A 164 -11.32 -48.72 -16.46
C GLN A 164 -11.88 -49.96 -17.17
N LEU A 165 -12.54 -50.83 -16.41
CA LEU A 165 -13.23 -52.00 -16.97
C LEU A 165 -14.51 -51.52 -17.68
N LEU A 166 -14.49 -51.52 -19.01
CA LEU A 166 -15.68 -51.35 -19.82
C LEU A 166 -16.32 -52.72 -20.04
N THR A 167 -17.54 -52.90 -19.55
CA THR A 167 -18.32 -54.12 -19.81
C THR A 167 -19.23 -53.88 -21.01
N VAL A 168 -19.15 -54.78 -21.99
CA VAL A 168 -19.87 -54.71 -23.27
C VAL A 168 -20.64 -56.01 -23.45
N LEU A 169 -21.92 -55.93 -23.85
CA LEU A 169 -22.73 -57.12 -24.13
C LEU A 169 -22.29 -57.81 -25.45
N GLU A 170 -22.34 -59.13 -25.51
CA GLU A 170 -21.84 -59.87 -26.68
C GLU A 170 -22.66 -59.64 -27.97
N ASN A 171 -23.90 -59.16 -27.85
CA ASN A 171 -24.84 -59.00 -28.97
C ASN A 171 -24.80 -57.61 -29.62
N HIS A 172 -23.78 -56.80 -29.34
CA HIS A 172 -23.65 -55.48 -29.96
C HIS A 172 -23.34 -55.56 -31.46
N SER A 173 -23.99 -54.70 -32.24
CA SER A 173 -23.76 -54.57 -33.68
C SER A 173 -22.37 -53.99 -33.97
N ALA A 174 -21.80 -54.34 -35.12
CA ALA A 174 -20.58 -53.70 -35.62
C ALA A 174 -20.78 -52.17 -35.70
N GLY A 175 -19.83 -51.42 -35.14
CA GLY A 175 -19.90 -49.94 -35.06
C GLY A 175 -20.49 -49.38 -33.76
N ALA A 176 -20.75 -50.20 -32.75
CA ALA A 176 -21.16 -49.70 -31.42
C ALA A 176 -20.11 -48.75 -30.83
N ILE A 177 -20.56 -47.60 -30.33
CA ILE A 177 -19.73 -46.55 -29.72
C ILE A 177 -19.76 -46.73 -28.19
N PHE A 178 -18.57 -46.77 -27.57
CA PHE A 178 -18.42 -46.83 -26.12
C PHE A 178 -17.76 -45.55 -25.63
N ASN A 179 -18.42 -44.86 -24.70
CA ASN A 179 -17.90 -43.64 -24.12
C ASN A 179 -16.97 -44.00 -22.95
N TYR A 180 -15.72 -43.54 -23.01
CA TYR A 180 -14.85 -43.49 -21.84
C TYR A 180 -14.75 -42.03 -21.37
N LYS A 181 -14.63 -41.81 -20.06
CA LYS A 181 -14.37 -40.49 -19.50
C LYS A 181 -12.93 -40.45 -18.98
N PRO A 182 -12.04 -39.61 -19.53
CA PRO A 182 -10.77 -39.29 -18.89
C PRO A 182 -11.06 -38.71 -17.50
N ILE A 183 -10.25 -39.09 -16.51
CA ILE A 183 -10.43 -38.61 -15.12
C ILE A 183 -9.78 -37.23 -14.90
N HIS A 184 -8.94 -36.76 -15.81
CA HIS A 184 -8.47 -35.36 -15.82
C HIS A 184 -8.36 -34.85 -17.26
N LEU A 185 -9.33 -34.03 -17.67
CA LEU A 185 -9.21 -33.14 -18.82
C LEU A 185 -8.41 -31.91 -18.39
N PRO A 186 -7.47 -31.38 -19.19
CA PRO A 186 -6.99 -30.03 -18.94
C PRO A 186 -8.20 -29.11 -18.93
N LYS A 187 -8.24 -28.26 -17.91
CA LYS A 187 -9.29 -27.27 -17.72
C LYS A 187 -9.33 -26.41 -18.98
N ARG A 188 -10.51 -26.41 -19.60
CA ARG A 188 -10.84 -25.84 -20.92
C ARG A 188 -10.40 -26.67 -22.14
N LEU A 189 -11.02 -27.84 -22.30
CA LEU A 189 -11.26 -28.42 -23.61
C LEU A 189 -12.18 -27.47 -24.41
N MET A 190 -11.63 -26.70 -25.37
CA MET A 190 -12.46 -26.26 -26.49
C MET A 190 -12.80 -27.51 -27.29
N MET A 191 -14.06 -27.97 -27.18
CA MET A 191 -14.61 -28.92 -28.15
C MET A 191 -14.55 -28.24 -29.53
N LEU A 192 -13.74 -28.81 -30.43
CA LEU A 192 -13.87 -28.60 -31.88
C LEU A 192 -15.17 -29.23 -32.38
#